data_AF-A0A4R4NTU6-F1
#
_entry.id   AF-A0A4R4NTU6-F1
#
_cell.length_a   1.000
_cell.length_b   1.000
_cell.length_c   1.000
_cell.angle_alpha   90.00
_cell.angle_beta   90.00
_cell.angle_gamma   90.00
#
_symmetry.space_group_name_H-M   'P 1'
#
loop_
_entity.id
_entity.type
_entity.pdbx_description
1 polymer ?
#
loop_
_entity_poly.entity_id
_entity_poly.type
_entity_poly.pdbx_seq_one_letter_code
_entity_poly.pdbx_strand_id
1 'polypeptide(L)'
;MSVPAFRENRQLPAWADTVGPGWAALLEGLHRRLLELAPDYRIEVCERRLGGLRIWVAERFDADGEFDGHWMDAAARLTEAAERDSEQTCELCGRPGQPRFGGGRHGTWITALCDPCSADERRRSAPLPKAGEAGRLQGGPA
;
A
#
# COMPACT_ATOMS: atom_id res chain seq x y z
N MET A 1 -6.06 22.45 21.91
CA MET A 1 -4.97 21.45 21.99
C MET A 1 -4.74 20.94 20.58
N SER A 2 -3.57 21.22 20.02
CA SER A 2 -3.26 20.98 18.60
C SER A 2 -3.18 19.49 18.30
N VAL A 3 -4.04 19.03 17.40
CA VAL A 3 -3.90 17.71 16.77
C VAL A 3 -2.65 17.76 15.89
N PRO A 4 -1.64 16.88 16.08
CA PRO A 4 -0.41 16.95 15.32
C PRO A 4 -0.68 16.70 13.82
N ALA A 5 0.21 17.20 12.97
CA ALA A 5 0.19 17.17 11.51
C ALA A 5 0.34 15.75 10.89
N PHE A 6 -0.32 14.74 11.47
CA PHE A 6 -0.41 13.36 10.95
C PHE A 6 -1.53 13.20 9.89
N ARG A 7 -2.16 14.31 9.50
CA ARG A 7 -3.37 14.34 8.67
C ARG A 7 -3.10 14.25 7.17
N GLU A 8 -1.91 14.55 6.69
CA GLU A 8 -1.67 14.74 5.25
C GLU A 8 -1.39 13.45 4.48
N ASN A 9 -1.17 12.30 5.14
CA ASN A 9 -0.71 11.07 4.47
C ASN A 9 -1.56 9.81 4.73
N ARG A 10 -2.84 9.97 5.07
CA ARG A 10 -3.75 8.85 5.40
C ARG A 10 -4.66 8.38 4.26
N GLN A 11 -4.52 8.98 3.08
CA GLN A 11 -5.27 8.61 1.89
C GLN A 11 -4.35 7.88 0.90
N LEU A 12 -4.90 6.87 0.22
CA LEU A 12 -4.14 5.90 -0.57
C LEU A 12 -3.23 6.49 -1.67
N PRO A 13 -3.59 7.56 -2.41
CA PRO A 13 -2.75 8.02 -3.52
C PRO A 13 -1.34 8.42 -3.10
N ALA A 14 -1.19 8.91 -1.86
CA ALA A 14 0.08 9.36 -1.32
C ALA A 14 1.05 8.20 -0.97
N TRP A 15 0.60 6.94 -1.05
CA TRP A 15 1.41 5.76 -0.79
C TRP A 15 2.07 5.19 -2.05
N ALA A 16 1.74 5.68 -3.25
CA ALA A 16 2.24 5.12 -4.51
C ALA A 16 3.78 5.08 -4.56
N ASP A 17 4.45 6.12 -4.06
CA ASP A 17 5.92 6.21 -4.07
C ASP A 17 6.59 5.25 -3.07
N THR A 18 5.88 4.81 -2.03
CA THR A 18 6.40 3.86 -1.03
C THR A 18 6.11 2.40 -1.39
N VAL A 19 4.96 2.10 -1.98
CA VAL A 19 4.57 0.71 -2.28
C VAL A 19 4.87 0.28 -3.72
N GLY A 20 5.03 1.22 -4.64
CA GLY A 20 5.39 0.95 -6.03
C GLY A 20 4.62 1.86 -6.99
N PRO A 21 5.32 2.64 -7.84
CA PRO A 21 4.66 3.63 -8.70
C PRO A 21 3.73 2.97 -9.73
N GLY A 22 3.95 1.70 -10.06
CA GLY A 22 3.07 0.94 -10.94
C GLY A 22 1.68 0.67 -10.36
N TRP A 23 1.50 0.79 -9.05
CA TRP A 23 0.20 0.58 -8.39
C TRP A 23 -0.58 1.88 -8.15
N ALA A 24 -0.06 3.04 -8.58
CA ALA A 24 -0.71 4.33 -8.40
C ALA A 24 -2.17 4.34 -8.89
N ALA A 25 -2.45 3.75 -10.06
CA ALA A 25 -3.80 3.69 -10.61
C ALA A 25 -4.75 2.79 -9.77
N LEU A 26 -4.23 1.71 -9.17
CA LEU A 26 -5.02 0.86 -8.27
C LEU A 26 -5.37 1.61 -6.98
N LEU A 27 -4.38 2.32 -6.40
CA LEU A 27 -4.56 3.13 -5.20
C LEU A 27 -5.55 4.28 -5.42
N GLU A 28 -5.48 4.96 -6.58
CA GLU A 28 -6.42 6.02 -6.97
C GLU A 28 -7.84 5.49 -7.16
N GLY A 29 -7.98 4.35 -7.84
CA GLY A 29 -9.28 3.69 -8.03
C GLY A 29 -9.91 3.27 -6.70
N LEU A 30 -9.11 2.69 -5.80
CA LEU A 30 -9.55 2.33 -4.45
C LEU A 30 -9.90 3.58 -3.62
N HIS A 31 -9.06 4.63 -3.68
CA HIS A 31 -9.28 5.90 -2.99
C HIS A 31 -10.66 6.48 -3.30
N ARG A 32 -11.01 6.58 -4.59
CA ARG A 32 -12.31 7.09 -5.03
C ARG A 32 -13.47 6.27 -4.48
N ARG A 33 -13.40 4.93 -4.57
CA ARG A 33 -14.47 4.05 -4.08
C ARG A 33 -14.63 4.13 -2.56
N LEU A 34 -13.54 4.28 -1.81
CA LEU A 34 -13.61 4.48 -0.37
C LEU A 34 -14.18 5.86 0.01
N LEU A 35 -13.87 6.92 -0.75
CA LEU A 35 -14.50 8.24 -0.56
C LEU A 35 -16.01 8.21 -0.79
N GLU A 36 -16.48 7.43 -1.77
CA GLU A 36 -17.91 7.25 -2.03
C GLU A 36 -18.63 6.56 -0.87
N LEU A 37 -17.95 5.68 -0.12
CA LEU A 37 -18.50 5.01 1.07
C LEU A 37 -18.41 5.87 2.33
N ALA A 38 -17.26 6.49 2.57
CA ALA A 38 -17.00 7.32 3.73
C ALA A 38 -15.97 8.40 3.38
N PRO A 39 -16.37 9.68 3.27
CA PRO A 39 -15.46 10.78 2.93
C PRO A 39 -14.33 10.98 3.95
N ASP A 40 -14.51 10.49 5.17
CA ASP A 40 -13.58 10.57 6.29
C ASP A 40 -12.76 9.28 6.52
N TYR A 41 -12.78 8.33 5.57
CA TYR A 41 -12.02 7.08 5.71
C TYR A 41 -10.53 7.35 5.96
N ARG A 42 -9.88 6.42 6.66
CA ARG A 42 -8.46 6.47 6.95
C ARG A 42 -7.79 5.15 6.68
N ILE A 43 -6.56 5.20 6.19
CA ILE A 43 -5.67 4.04 6.08
C ILE A 43 -4.83 3.91 7.34
N GLU A 44 -4.79 2.70 7.90
CA GLU A 44 -3.89 2.34 9.00
C GLU A 44 -2.64 1.62 8.48
N VAL A 45 -2.81 0.78 7.46
CA VAL A 45 -1.69 0.06 6.82
C VAL A 45 -1.83 0.16 5.31
N CYS A 46 -0.74 0.50 4.63
CA CYS A 46 -0.56 0.29 3.21
C CYS A 46 0.90 -0.06 2.97
N GLU A 47 1.18 -1.33 2.70
CA GLU A 47 2.54 -1.83 2.54
C GLU A 47 2.65 -2.87 1.43
N ARG A 48 3.88 -3.17 1.05
CA ARG A 48 4.19 -4.26 0.13
C ARG A 48 4.27 -5.56 0.90
N ARG A 49 3.60 -6.60 0.42
CA ARG A 49 3.67 -7.93 1.00
C ARG A 49 3.56 -9.01 -0.06
N LEU A 50 4.57 -9.89 -0.13
CA LEU A 50 4.58 -11.08 -0.99
C LEU A 50 4.25 -10.82 -2.47
N GLY A 51 4.68 -9.68 -3.01
CA GLY A 51 4.45 -9.32 -4.41
C GLY A 51 3.12 -8.61 -4.67
N GLY A 52 2.34 -8.29 -3.64
CA GLY A 52 1.16 -7.46 -3.73
C GLY A 52 1.14 -6.37 -2.65
N LEU A 53 -0.01 -5.71 -2.54
CA LEU A 53 -0.35 -4.74 -1.50
C LEU A 53 -0.94 -5.46 -0.29
N ARG A 54 -0.76 -4.84 0.88
CA ARG A 54 -1.53 -5.13 2.10
C ARG A 54 -2.12 -3.81 2.58
N ILE A 55 -3.45 -3.75 2.70
CA ILE A 55 -4.19 -2.52 2.98
C ILE A 55 -5.19 -2.76 4.13
N TRP A 56 -5.05 -2.00 5.22
CA TRP A 56 -6.03 -1.96 6.30
C TRP A 56 -6.60 -0.55 6.45
N VAL A 57 -7.93 -0.46 6.49
CA VAL A 57 -8.66 0.77 6.79
C VAL A 57 -8.94 0.86 8.30
N ALA A 58 -9.02 2.07 8.83
CA ALA A 58 -9.31 2.31 10.24
C ALA A 58 -10.76 1.95 10.57
N GLU A 59 -11.01 1.30 11.70
CA GLU A 59 -12.37 1.05 12.18
C GLU A 59 -13.19 2.35 12.27
N ARG A 60 -14.50 2.24 12.00
CA ARG A 60 -15.44 3.35 12.04
C ARG A 60 -16.56 3.04 13.02
N PHE A 61 -16.98 4.08 13.72
CA PHE A 61 -18.08 4.06 14.67
C PHE A 61 -19.02 5.21 14.34
N ASP A 62 -20.32 5.04 14.59
CA ASP A 62 -21.32 6.08 14.38
C ASP A 62 -21.33 7.12 15.52
N ALA A 63 -22.33 8.00 15.52
CA ALA A 63 -22.45 9.07 16.51
C ALA A 63 -22.72 8.56 17.94
N ASP A 64 -23.30 7.36 18.07
CA ASP A 64 -23.60 6.70 19.34
C ASP A 64 -22.43 5.81 19.80
N GLY A 65 -21.38 5.69 18.98
CA GLY A 65 -20.20 4.88 19.24
C GLY A 65 -20.36 3.42 18.86
N GLU A 66 -21.40 3.07 18.10
CA GLU A 66 -21.61 1.72 17.60
C GLU A 66 -20.73 1.44 16.38
N PHE A 67 -20.18 0.23 16.30
CA PHE A 67 -19.31 -0.20 15.22
C PHE A 67 -20.06 -0.29 13.88
N ASP A 68 -19.56 0.42 12.87
CA ASP A 68 -20.14 0.41 11.52
C ASP A 68 -19.67 -0.82 10.73
N GLY A 69 -20.27 -1.98 11.04
CA GLY A 69 -19.94 -3.25 10.40
C GLY A 69 -20.24 -3.26 8.90
N HIS A 70 -21.28 -2.53 8.45
CA HIS A 70 -21.61 -2.43 7.03
C HIS A 70 -20.51 -1.72 6.23
N TRP A 71 -19.98 -0.63 6.78
CA TRP A 71 -18.84 0.05 6.18
C TRP A 71 -17.60 -0.85 6.17
N MET A 72 -17.30 -1.54 7.28
CA MET A 72 -16.14 -2.44 7.37
C MET A 72 -16.20 -3.57 6.33
N ASP A 73 -17.35 -4.21 6.16
CA ASP A 73 -17.54 -5.25 5.15
C ASP A 73 -17.38 -4.72 3.72
N ALA A 74 -17.88 -3.52 3.46
CA ALA A 74 -17.77 -2.89 2.15
C ALA A 74 -16.33 -2.48 1.84
N ALA A 75 -15.64 -1.87 2.81
CA ALA A 75 -14.24 -1.48 2.68
C ALA A 75 -13.33 -2.70 2.52
N ALA A 76 -13.55 -3.77 3.28
CA ALA A 76 -12.80 -5.02 3.19
C ALA A 76 -12.87 -5.63 1.77
N ARG A 77 -14.07 -5.69 1.16
CA ARG A 77 -14.21 -6.18 -0.22
C ARG A 77 -13.42 -5.34 -1.23
N LEU A 78 -13.40 -4.03 -1.04
CA LEU A 78 -12.66 -3.13 -1.92
C LEU A 78 -11.14 -3.27 -1.76
N THR A 79 -10.65 -3.35 -0.51
CA THR A 79 -9.22 -3.55 -0.24
C THR A 79 -8.76 -4.92 -0.73
N GLU A 80 -9.50 -6.00 -0.47
CA GLU A 80 -9.18 -7.35 -0.97
C GLU A 80 -9.11 -7.42 -2.50
N ALA A 81 -10.00 -6.72 -3.20
CA ALA A 81 -9.95 -6.64 -4.66
C ALA A 81 -8.68 -5.93 -5.12
N ALA A 82 -8.32 -4.79 -4.50
CA ALA A 82 -7.10 -4.06 -4.84
C ALA A 82 -5.82 -4.84 -4.49
N GLU A 83 -5.81 -5.57 -3.36
CA GLU A 83 -4.72 -6.47 -2.99
C GLU A 83 -4.52 -7.54 -4.08
N ARG A 84 -5.60 -8.20 -4.52
CA ARG A 84 -5.55 -9.20 -5.59
C ARG A 84 -5.12 -8.64 -6.95
N ASP A 85 -5.59 -7.44 -7.30
CA ASP A 85 -5.23 -6.78 -8.56
C ASP A 85 -3.75 -6.38 -8.56
N SER A 86 -3.20 -6.02 -7.40
CA SER A 86 -1.79 -5.64 -7.27
C SER A 86 -0.83 -6.80 -7.54
N GLU A 87 -1.19 -8.04 -7.16
CA GLU A 87 -0.41 -9.25 -7.44
C GLU A 87 -0.28 -9.53 -8.95
N GLN A 88 -1.25 -9.04 -9.73
CA GLN A 88 -1.33 -9.18 -11.19
C GLN A 88 -0.93 -7.90 -11.93
N THR A 89 -0.45 -6.90 -11.22
CA THR A 89 -0.07 -5.60 -11.79
C THR A 89 1.40 -5.33 -11.51
N CYS A 90 2.16 -4.99 -12.54
CA CYS A 90 3.57 -4.72 -12.43
C CYS A 90 3.83 -3.53 -11.50
N GLU A 91 4.46 -3.77 -10.35
CA GLU A 91 4.70 -2.77 -9.29
C GLU A 91 5.54 -1.57 -9.76
N LEU A 92 6.28 -1.71 -10.87
CA LEU A 92 7.12 -0.65 -11.43
C LEU A 92 6.46 0.20 -12.51
N CYS A 93 5.45 -0.32 -13.22
CA CYS A 93 4.94 0.37 -14.42
C CYS A 93 3.43 0.23 -14.65
N GLY A 94 2.71 -0.56 -13.85
CA GLY A 94 1.26 -0.68 -13.90
C GLY A 94 0.70 -1.55 -15.04
N ARG A 95 1.55 -2.12 -15.89
CA ARG A 95 1.11 -3.12 -16.89
C ARG A 95 0.74 -4.45 -16.23
N PRO A 96 -0.05 -5.32 -16.90
CA PRO A 96 -0.25 -6.70 -16.43
C PRO A 96 1.08 -7.37 -16.11
N GLY A 97 1.15 -7.93 -14.92
CA GLY A 97 2.32 -8.59 -14.35
C GLY A 97 1.95 -9.92 -13.73
N GLN A 98 2.94 -10.59 -13.17
CA GLN A 98 2.74 -11.81 -12.39
C GLN A 98 3.77 -11.88 -11.27
N PRO A 99 3.50 -12.66 -10.21
CA PRO A 99 4.47 -12.88 -9.14
C PRO A 99 5.78 -13.45 -9.68
N ARG A 100 6.90 -12.82 -9.31
CA ARG A 100 8.26 -13.23 -9.62
C ARG A 100 9.02 -13.45 -8.33
N PHE A 101 9.70 -14.58 -8.27
CA PHE A 101 10.61 -14.89 -7.17
C PHE A 101 11.98 -14.29 -7.50
N GLY A 102 12.39 -13.32 -6.69
CA GLY A 102 13.75 -12.85 -6.61
C GLY A 102 14.44 -13.44 -5.38
N GLY A 103 15.75 -13.53 -5.42
CA GLY A 103 16.49 -14.05 -4.28
C GLY A 103 17.98 -13.82 -4.41
N GLY A 104 18.63 -13.73 -3.27
CA GLY A 104 20.08 -13.63 -3.15
C GLY A 104 20.54 -14.12 -1.78
N ARG A 105 21.79 -13.81 -1.40
CA ARG A 105 22.36 -14.26 -0.11
C ARG A 105 21.58 -13.80 1.14
N HIS A 106 20.70 -12.80 1.00
CA HIS A 106 19.97 -12.17 2.10
C HIS A 106 18.48 -12.52 2.15
N GLY A 107 18.05 -13.53 1.39
CA GLY A 107 16.68 -14.06 1.42
C GLY A 107 16.00 -14.05 0.06
N THR A 108 14.75 -14.51 0.08
CA THR A 108 13.85 -14.57 -1.07
C THR A 108 12.81 -13.47 -0.94
N TRP A 109 12.51 -12.80 -2.05
CA TRP A 109 11.45 -11.80 -2.12
C TRP A 109 10.55 -12.09 -3.32
N ILE A 110 9.31 -11.61 -3.24
CA ILE A 110 8.32 -11.75 -4.31
C ILE A 110 7.94 -10.34 -4.77
N THR A 111 7.93 -10.13 -6.09
CA THR A 111 7.47 -8.90 -6.74
C THR A 111 6.47 -9.21 -7.84
N ALA A 112 5.48 -8.37 -8.07
CA ALA A 112 4.64 -8.48 -9.26
C ALA A 112 5.30 -7.70 -10.40
N LEU A 113 5.77 -8.38 -11.45
CA LEU A 113 6.45 -7.75 -12.59
C LEU A 113 5.97 -8.29 -13.93
N CYS A 114 5.82 -7.40 -14.91
CA CYS A 114 5.67 -7.74 -16.32
C CYS A 114 7.00 -8.28 -16.90
N ASP A 115 6.96 -9.00 -18.03
CA ASP A 115 8.17 -9.57 -18.65
C ASP A 115 9.26 -8.53 -18.91
N PRO A 116 8.98 -7.34 -19.50
CA PRO A 116 10.01 -6.35 -19.75
C PRO A 116 10.68 -5.81 -18.48
N CYS A 117 9.90 -5.57 -17.42
CA CYS A 117 10.44 -5.07 -16.16
C CYS A 117 11.20 -6.16 -15.39
N SER A 118 10.80 -7.42 -15.53
CA SER A 118 11.53 -8.55 -14.97
C SER A 118 12.85 -8.80 -15.71
N ALA A 119 12.92 -8.57 -17.03
CA ALA A 119 14.15 -8.78 -17.79
C ALA A 119 15.21 -7.69 -17.58
N ASP A 120 14.83 -6.50 -17.10
CA ASP A 120 15.76 -5.40 -16.85
C ASP A 120 16.42 -5.56 -15.47
N GLU A 121 17.68 -5.99 -15.46
CA GLU A 121 18.47 -6.19 -14.22
C GLU A 121 18.63 -4.90 -13.39
N ARG A 122 18.62 -3.73 -14.03
CA ARG A 122 18.66 -2.44 -13.31
C ARG A 122 17.38 -2.19 -12.52
N ARG A 123 16.26 -2.76 -12.97
CA ARG A 123 14.95 -2.69 -12.33
C ARG A 123 14.70 -3.83 -11.34
N ARG A 124 15.43 -4.95 -11.47
CA ARG A 124 15.44 -6.04 -10.48
C ARG A 124 16.14 -5.66 -9.16
N SER A 125 16.94 -4.61 -9.16
CA SER A 125 17.88 -4.34 -8.07
C SER A 125 17.26 -3.62 -6.87
N ALA A 126 17.25 -4.35 -5.76
CA ALA A 126 17.04 -3.99 -4.35
C ALA A 126 15.59 -3.81 -3.85
N PRO A 127 15.27 -4.32 -2.64
CA PRO A 127 14.00 -4.05 -1.97
C PRO A 127 13.84 -2.54 -1.77
N LEU A 128 12.62 -2.01 -1.91
CA LEU A 128 12.31 -0.71 -1.30
C LEU A 128 12.58 -0.84 0.21
N PRO A 129 13.12 0.21 0.86
CA PRO A 129 13.39 0.17 2.29
C PRO A 129 12.13 -0.26 3.04
N LYS A 130 12.29 -1.06 4.10
CA LYS A 130 11.16 -1.52 4.91
C LYS A 130 10.36 -0.31 5.37
N ALA A 131 9.04 -0.33 5.18
CA ALA A 131 8.14 0.60 5.84
C ALA A 131 8.34 0.44 7.36
N GLY A 132 9.01 1.42 7.99
CA GLY A 132 9.37 1.37 9.41
C GLY A 132 10.71 2.00 9.79
N GLU A 133 11.60 2.31 8.84
CA GLU A 133 12.93 2.89 9.19
C GLU A 133 13.06 4.41 8.94
N ALA A 134 11.97 5.09 8.55
CA ALA A 134 11.92 6.56 8.48
C ALA A 134 11.71 7.25 9.85
N GLY A 135 11.92 6.53 10.96
CA GLY A 135 11.59 6.97 12.31
C GLY A 135 12.70 6.82 13.36
N ARG A 136 13.96 6.56 12.96
CA ARG A 136 15.10 6.66 13.88
C ARG A 136 15.96 7.86 13.49
N LEU A 137 15.50 9.04 13.88
CA LEU A 137 16.37 10.22 13.97
C LEU A 137 17.56 9.81 14.83
N GLN A 138 18.76 9.97 14.26
CA GLN A 138 20.03 9.83 14.95
C GLN A 138 20.02 10.82 16.12
N GLY A 139 19.81 10.28 17.33
CA GLY A 139 20.08 10.99 18.57
C GLY A 139 21.57 10.89 18.89
N GLY A 140 22.32 11.85 18.40
CA GLY A 140 23.61 12.27 18.94
C GLY A 140 23.84 13.72 18.53
N PRO A 141 24.56 14.57 19.29
CA PRO A 141 25.54 14.20 20.31
C PRO A 141 25.45 14.98 21.64
N ALA A 142 26.10 14.43 22.69
CA ALA A 142 27.02 15.12 23.61
C ALA A 142 27.74 14.07 24.46
#